data_AF-A0A401YQJ4-F1
#
_entry.id   AF-A0A401YQJ4-F1
#
_cell.length_a   1.000
_cell.length_b   1.000
_cell.length_c   1.000
_cell.angle_alpha   90.00
_cell.angle_beta   90.00
_cell.angle_gamma   90.00
#
_symmetry.space_group_name_H-M   'P 1'
#
loop_
_entity.id
_entity.type
_entity.pdbx_description
1 polymer ?
#
loop_
_entity_poly.entity_id
_entity_poly.type
_entity_poly.pdbx_seq_one_letter_code
_entity_poly.pdbx_strand_id
1 'polypeptide(L)' 'MVLGGFLGFERDADDPTLGGWGIVDVLRDRLARLGVPVLGGIPAGHGPHPPTIPLGTEAALDTTAGTLTIRAAVV' A
#
# COMPACT_ATOMS: atom_id res chain seq x y z
N MET A 1 -3.95 -7.44 4.07
CA MET A 1 -3.69 -6.96 2.69
C MET A 1 -2.60 -5.90 2.75
N VAL A 2 -1.68 -5.91 1.79
CA VAL A 2 -0.58 -4.95 1.71
C VAL A 2 -0.63 -4.24 0.38
N LEU A 3 -0.47 -2.92 0.37
CA LEU A 3 -0.46 -2.08 -0.83
C LEU A 3 0.86 -1.32 -0.93
N GLY A 4 1.42 -1.26 -2.14
CA GLY A 4 2.58 -0.44 -2.46
C GLY A 4 2.31 1.07 -2.34
N GLY A 5 3.36 1.87 -2.56
CA GLY A 5 3.26 3.33 -2.64
C GLY A 5 2.69 3.79 -3.99
N PHE A 6 1.80 4.77 -3.96
CA PHE A 6 1.20 5.40 -5.14
C PHE A 6 1.71 6.85 -5.25
N LEU A 7 2.91 7.03 -5.80
CA LEU A 7 3.50 8.37 -5.96
C LEU A 7 2.77 9.15 -7.05
N GLY A 8 2.54 10.45 -6.83
CA GLY A 8 1.87 11.34 -7.79
C GLY A 8 0.35 11.21 -7.79
N PHE A 9 -0.24 10.49 -6.82
CA PHE A 9 -1.69 10.39 -6.65
C PHE A 9 -2.17 11.13 -5.40
N GLU A 10 -1.43 12.20 -5.10
CA GLU A 10 -1.63 13.00 -3.92
C GLU A 10 -2.89 13.80 -4.15
N ARG A 11 -3.58 14.17 -3.07
CA ARG A 11 -4.80 14.96 -3.20
C ARG A 11 -4.43 16.30 -3.85
N ASP A 12 -4.81 16.46 -5.10
CA ASP A 12 -4.69 17.71 -5.82
C ASP A 12 -6.04 18.44 -5.75
N ALA A 13 -6.08 19.53 -4.99
CA ALA A 13 -7.29 20.34 -4.85
C ALA A 13 -7.55 21.20 -6.11
N ASP A 14 -6.54 21.38 -6.96
CA ASP A 14 -6.58 22.20 -8.16
C ASP A 14 -6.94 21.38 -9.41
N ASP A 15 -6.93 20.05 -9.33
CA ASP A 15 -7.44 19.16 -10.40
C ASP A 15 -8.97 18.94 -10.27
N PRO A 16 -9.79 19.60 -11.12
CA PRO A 16 -11.24 19.47 -11.03
C PRO A 16 -11.75 18.08 -11.43
N THR A 17 -10.94 17.26 -12.09
CA THR A 17 -11.33 15.91 -12.53
C THR A 17 -11.35 14.91 -11.39
N LEU A 18 -10.64 15.20 -10.29
CA LEU A 18 -10.55 14.31 -9.12
C LEU A 18 -11.72 14.50 -8.15
N GLY A 19 -12.54 15.53 -8.32
CA GLY A 19 -13.65 15.82 -7.41
C GLY A 19 -13.19 16.02 -5.95
N GLY A 20 -11.93 16.42 -5.76
CA GLY A 20 -11.30 16.60 -4.46
C GLY A 20 -10.96 15.29 -3.73
N TRP A 21 -11.00 14.13 -4.37
CA TRP A 21 -10.58 12.85 -3.80
C TRP A 21 -9.09 12.60 -4.03
N GLY A 22 -8.39 12.07 -3.01
CA GLY A 22 -7.05 11.50 -3.17
C GLY A 22 -7.08 9.97 -3.25
N ILE A 23 -5.94 9.35 -3.55
CA ILE A 23 -5.84 7.88 -3.62
C ILE A 23 -6.23 7.19 -2.31
N VAL A 24 -5.92 7.79 -1.16
CA VAL A 24 -6.27 7.23 0.14
C VAL A 24 -7.79 7.17 0.33
N ASP A 25 -8.53 8.16 -0.19
CA ASP A 25 -9.99 8.19 -0.11
C ASP A 25 -10.59 7.07 -0.96
N VAL A 26 -10.09 6.91 -2.19
CA VAL A 26 -10.49 5.82 -3.09
C VAL A 26 -10.21 4.45 -2.46
N LEU A 27 -9.01 4.26 -1.93
CA LEU A 27 -8.63 2.98 -1.31
C LEU A 27 -9.49 2.70 -0.06
N ARG A 28 -9.78 3.70 0.77
CA ARG A 28 -10.67 3.54 1.92
C ARG A 28 -12.09 3.17 1.49
N ASP A 29 -12.68 3.89 0.54
CA ASP A 29 -14.02 3.60 0.02
C ASP A 29 -14.14 2.15 -0.48
N ARG A 30 -13.16 1.70 -1.27
CA ARG A 30 -13.19 0.39 -1.91
C ARG A 30 -12.84 -0.76 -0.98
N LEU A 31 -11.89 -0.55 -0.06
CA LEU A 31 -11.31 -1.63 0.74
C LEU A 31 -11.87 -1.74 2.16
N ALA A 32 -12.40 -0.66 2.75
CA ALA A 32 -12.91 -0.70 4.13
C ALA A 32 -14.03 -1.74 4.30
N ARG A 33 -14.86 -1.92 3.27
CA ARG A 33 -15.95 -2.90 3.26
C ARG A 33 -15.50 -4.36 3.25
N LEU A 34 -14.23 -4.65 3.00
CA LEU A 34 -13.71 -6.02 2.93
C LEU A 34 -13.48 -6.63 4.32
N GLY A 35 -13.47 -5.82 5.39
CA GLY A 35 -13.33 -6.30 6.77
C GLY A 35 -11.97 -6.94 7.08
N VAL A 36 -10.97 -6.75 6.23
CA VAL A 36 -9.60 -7.27 6.43
C VAL A 36 -8.63 -6.14 6.74
N PRO A 37 -7.58 -6.38 7.55
CA PRO A 37 -6.55 -5.37 7.82
C PRO A 37 -5.81 -4.97 6.53
N VAL A 38 -5.57 -3.68 6.35
CA VAL A 38 -4.86 -3.11 5.21
C VAL A 38 -3.68 -2.26 5.70
N LEU A 39 -2.48 -2.53 5.18
CA LEU A 39 -1.30 -1.69 5.33
C LEU A 39 -0.92 -1.15 3.94
N GLY A 40 -0.94 0.17 3.78
CA GLY A 40 -0.56 0.83 2.53
C GLY A 40 0.74 1.61 2.66
N GLY A 41 1.35 1.93 1.52
CA GLY A 41 2.54 2.77 1.47
C GLY A 41 3.84 2.03 1.74
N ILE A 42 3.89 0.70 1.63
CA ILE A 42 5.17 -0.01 1.63
C ILE A 42 6.00 0.45 0.42
N PRO A 43 7.34 0.43 0.48
CA PRO A 43 8.20 0.92 -0.61
C PRO A 43 8.24 -0.04 -1.83
N ALA A 44 7.14 -0.74 -2.12
CA ALA A 44 6.96 -1.53 -3.33
C ALA A 44 6.34 -0.67 -4.43
N GLY A 45 6.88 -0.75 -5.64
CA GLY A 45 6.34 -0.07 -6.82
C GLY A 45 7.38 0.83 -7.48
N HIS A 46 6.91 1.95 -8.05
CA HIS A 46 7.71 2.87 -8.87
C HIS A 46 8.47 3.93 -8.05
N GLY A 47 8.61 3.71 -6.74
CA GLY A 47 9.40 4.59 -5.88
C GLY A 47 10.89 4.42 -6.12
N PRO A 48 11.70 5.36 -5.60
CA PRO A 48 13.15 5.23 -5.63
C PRO A 48 13.60 4.03 -4.78
N HIS A 49 14.50 3.21 -5.31
CA HIS A 49 15.10 2.06 -4.64
C HIS A 49 14.08 1.04 -4.07
N PRO A 50 13.18 0.47 -4.90
CA PRO A 50 12.23 -0.52 -4.41
C PRO A 50 12.99 -1.78 -3.96
N PRO A 51 12.68 -2.34 -2.77
CA PRO A 51 13.30 -3.58 -2.33
C PRO A 51 12.77 -4.74 -3.18
N THR A 52 13.61 -5.76 -3.38
CA THR A 52 13.14 -7.04 -3.91
C THR A 52 12.28 -7.72 -2.86
N ILE A 53 11.04 -8.07 -3.23
CA ILE A 53 10.09 -8.73 -2.33
C ILE A 53 9.97 -10.21 -2.72
N PRO A 54 10.36 -11.15 -1.84
CA PRO A 54 10.19 -12.58 -2.08
C PRO A 54 8.72 -12.96 -2.23
N LEU A 55 8.36 -13.58 -3.36
CA LEU A 55 7.01 -14.07 -3.60
C LEU A 55 6.89 -15.55 -3.22
N GLY A 56 5.71 -15.96 -2.73
CA GLY A 56 5.44 -17.35 -2.34
C GLY A 56 6.03 -17.76 -0.98
N THR A 57 6.62 -16.82 -0.24
CA THR A 57 7.13 -17.05 1.12
C THR A 57 6.10 -16.63 2.17
N GLU A 58 6.25 -17.13 3.39
CA GLU A 58 5.39 -16.73 4.49
C GLU A 58 5.74 -15.31 4.97
N ALA A 59 4.72 -14.50 5.21
CA ALA A 59 4.84 -13.14 5.69
C ALA A 59 3.90 -12.89 6.88
N ALA A 60 4.35 -12.06 7.82
CA ALA A 60 3.56 -11.58 8.94
C ALA A 60 3.22 -10.10 8.73
N LEU A 61 1.93 -9.78 8.83
CA LEU A 61 1.41 -8.42 8.72
C LEU A 61 0.86 -7.98 10.08
N ASP A 62 1.38 -6.87 10.61
CA ASP A 62 0.84 -6.21 11.80
C ASP A 62 0.45 -4.77 11.44
N THR A 63 -0.86 -4.53 11.29
CA THR A 63 -1.38 -3.20 10.96
C THR A 63 -1.43 -2.26 12.15
N THR A 64 -1.30 -2.76 13.38
CA THR A 64 -1.25 -1.93 14.59
C THR A 64 0.15 -1.35 14.74
N ALA A 65 1.19 -2.17 14.55
CA ALA A 65 2.58 -1.73 14.53
C ALA A 65 3.00 -1.10 13.19
N GLY A 66 2.21 -1.29 12.12
CA GLY A 66 2.52 -0.79 10.79
C GLY A 66 3.66 -1.55 10.09
N THR A 67 3.82 -2.85 10.39
CA THR A 67 4.94 -3.65 9.92
C THR A 67 4.52 -4.79 9.01
N LEU A 68 5.41 -5.11 8.07
CA LEU A 68 5.36 -6.30 7.24
C LEU A 68 6.71 -7.01 7.35
N THR A 69 6.72 -8.24 7.82
CA THR A 69 7.92 -9.09 7.90
C THR A 69 7.78 -10.25 6.93
N ILE A 70 8.80 -10.48 6.11
CA ILE A 70 8.77 -11.48 5.03
C ILE A 70 9.93 -12.45 5.23
N ARG A 71 9.67 -13.75 5.11
CA ARG A 71 10.73 -14.76 5.14
C ARG A 71 11.55 -14.74 3.85
N ALA A 72 12.85 -15.02 3.97
CA ALA A 72 13.72 -15.16 2.80
C ALA A 72 13.26 -16.32 1.90
N ALA A 73 13.33 -16.14 0.58
CA ALA A 73 12.98 -17.20 -0.39
C ALA A 73 14.13 -18.20 -0.62
N VAL A 74 15.36 -17.80 -0.34
CA VAL A 74 16.56 -18.65 -0.44
C VAL A 74 17.36 -18.45 0.84
N VAL A 75 17.84 -19.55 1.41
CA VAL A 75 18.72 -19.60 2.58
C VAL A 75 20.13 -19.90 2.11
#